data_AF-A0A286TY99-F1
#
_entry.id   AF-A0A286TY99-F1
#
_cell.length_a   1.000
_cell.length_b   1.000
_cell.length_c   1.000
_cell.angle_alpha   90.00
_cell.angle_beta   90.00
_cell.angle_gamma   90.00
#
_symmetry.space_group_name_H-M   'P 1'
#
loop_
_entity.id
_entity.type
_entity.pdbx_description
1 polymer ?
#
loop_
_entity_poly.entity_id
_entity_poly.type
_entity_poly.pdbx_seq_one_letter_code
_entity_poly.pdbx_strand_id
1 'polypeptide(L)'
;MWELKYKDRNSGFTLIELLVTISIIGVLAGIATIAVGKIRSTKNQTLCVNNLRAISQGLQQYYNDYMSFPDDGYPDDGYLGENKKDKYPLSADLANYINDKSTFVCPEDNDTTSINNFASYDPYYVARKGSYGSDELAIGCPRHRGGKSSTGTFTNGSTKITSVGAVDINGQEIPPDGNTAQRTISNKEDNMTFADGSTVKITDDSGGSYGCFLVQSVRLSDGTLYSIVKVQDSGTIDVNVTSGSKFEVVAPSAIVGVRGTHFTVVTSDNGSRAGYQTDVELFSGNVCVLDRETGETTILTTSTGQSVTTTGDTPMHSHYHTHANGEKHIHEHPSINNAHHGKPIAGTGDEESYD
;
A
#
# COMPACT_ATOMS: atom_id res chain seq x y z
N MET A 1 31.40 25.12 81.40
CA MET A 1 30.02 25.64 81.30
C MET A 1 29.75 25.82 79.81
N TRP A 2 29.00 24.90 79.19
CA TRP A 2 28.64 24.96 77.76
C TRP A 2 27.13 25.19 77.68
N GLU A 3 26.71 26.34 77.15
CA GLU A 3 25.30 26.62 76.84
C GLU A 3 24.92 26.02 75.48
N LEU A 4 23.92 25.14 75.47
CA LEU A 4 23.32 24.65 74.23
C LEU A 4 22.27 25.65 73.73
N LYS A 5 22.62 26.40 72.68
CA LYS A 5 21.66 27.16 71.87
C LYS A 5 20.78 26.19 71.08
N TYR A 6 19.51 26.03 71.49
CA TYR A 6 18.53 25.28 70.69
C TYR A 6 18.14 26.12 69.46
N LYS A 7 18.61 25.69 68.29
CA LYS A 7 18.39 26.35 67.01
C LYS A 7 17.01 25.96 66.46
N ASP A 8 16.21 27.00 66.22
CA ASP A 8 14.98 27.13 65.42
C ASP A 8 13.91 26.04 65.45
N ARG A 9 12.69 26.50 65.72
CA ARG A 9 11.44 25.74 65.63
C ARG A 9 11.27 25.17 64.21
N ASN A 10 11.49 23.86 64.07
CA ASN A 10 11.06 23.12 62.89
C ASN A 10 9.53 23.22 62.78
N SER A 11 9.05 24.09 61.89
CA SER A 11 7.66 24.10 61.43
C SER A 11 7.41 22.84 60.60
N GLY A 12 6.81 21.81 61.21
CA GLY A 12 6.34 20.64 60.49
C GLY A 12 5.08 20.97 59.68
N PHE A 13 4.93 20.32 58.53
CA PHE A 13 3.70 20.37 57.73
C PHE A 13 2.52 19.84 58.55
N THR A 14 1.40 20.55 58.51
CA THR A 14 0.13 20.08 59.06
C THR A 14 -0.45 18.97 58.18
N LEU A 15 -1.24 18.09 58.79
CA LEU A 15 -1.90 16.98 58.08
C LEU A 15 -2.78 17.50 56.93
N ILE A 16 -3.41 18.66 57.10
CA ILE A 16 -4.24 19.29 56.07
C ILE A 16 -3.42 19.83 54.90
N GLU A 17 -2.24 20.42 55.14
CA GLU A 17 -1.35 20.90 54.07
C GLU A 17 -0.83 19.72 53.22
N LEU A 18 -0.48 18.60 53.87
CA LEU A 18 -0.09 17.39 53.16
C LEU A 18 -1.25 16.84 52.31
N LEU A 19 -2.45 16.78 52.88
CA LEU A 19 -3.65 16.27 52.21
C LEU A 19 -4.00 17.11 50.97
N VAL A 20 -4.04 18.43 51.10
CA VAL A 20 -4.33 19.32 49.96
C VAL A 20 -3.26 19.19 48.88
N THR A 21 -1.98 19.03 49.27
CA THR A 21 -0.87 18.89 48.31
C THR A 21 -1.00 17.62 47.48
N ILE A 22 -1.20 16.46 48.11
CA ILE A 22 -1.38 15.20 47.36
C ILE A 22 -2.65 15.25 46.49
N SER A 23 -3.70 15.96 46.94
CA SER A 23 -4.93 16.13 46.17
C SER A 23 -4.66 16.96 44.90
N ILE A 24 -3.92 18.06 45.02
CA ILE A 24 -3.54 18.90 43.88
C ILE A 24 -2.63 18.11 42.92
N ILE A 25 -1.63 17.39 43.44
CA ILE A 25 -0.75 16.55 42.61
C ILE A 25 -1.57 15.47 41.88
N GLY A 26 -2.52 14.83 42.55
CA GLY A 26 -3.42 13.85 41.94
C GLY A 26 -4.23 14.44 40.78
N VAL A 27 -4.78 15.65 40.96
CA VAL A 27 -5.51 16.37 39.91
C VAL A 27 -4.57 16.73 38.73
N LEU A 28 -3.40 17.29 39.01
CA LEU A 28 -2.43 17.66 37.97
C LEU A 28 -1.91 16.44 37.20
N ALA A 29 -1.59 15.36 37.91
CA ALA A 29 -1.16 14.10 37.31
C ALA A 29 -2.28 13.49 36.44
N GLY A 30 -3.52 13.52 36.90
CA GLY A 30 -4.69 13.05 36.13
C GLY A 30 -4.87 13.82 34.81
N ILE A 31 -4.71 15.15 34.83
CA ILE A 31 -4.77 15.98 33.62
C ILE A 31 -3.59 15.66 32.69
N ALA A 32 -2.38 15.48 33.25
CA ALA A 32 -1.19 15.17 32.47
C ALA A 32 -1.32 13.83 31.71
N THR A 33 -1.89 12.80 32.32
CA THR A 33 -2.07 11.48 31.69
C THR A 33 -2.88 11.56 30.39
N ILE A 34 -4.03 12.25 30.40
CA ILE A 34 -4.90 12.36 29.20
C ILE A 34 -4.20 13.21 28.11
N ALA A 35 -3.45 14.25 28.52
CA ALA A 35 -2.74 15.12 27.59
C ALA A 35 -1.62 14.39 26.81
N VAL A 36 -0.87 13.50 27.48
CA VAL A 36 0.25 12.77 26.86
C VAL A 36 -0.19 11.88 25.69
N GLY A 37 -1.34 11.20 25.81
CA GLY A 37 -1.86 10.35 24.73
C GLY A 37 -2.16 11.13 23.44
N LYS A 38 -2.83 12.29 23.57
CA LYS A 38 -3.13 13.17 22.44
C LYS A 38 -1.87 13.74 21.77
N ILE A 39 -0.86 14.10 22.57
CA ILE A 39 0.42 14.60 22.08
C ILE A 39 1.14 13.51 21.26
N ARG A 40 1.18 12.26 21.78
CA ARG A 40 1.79 11.13 21.07
C ARG A 40 1.13 10.87 19.73
N SER A 41 -0.20 10.79 19.68
CA SER A 41 -0.93 10.55 18.43
C SER A 41 -0.70 11.67 17.41
N THR A 42 -0.68 12.93 17.86
CA THR A 42 -0.39 14.08 16.98
C THR A 42 1.04 14.05 16.43
N LYS A 43 2.03 13.69 17.26
CA LYS A 43 3.42 13.51 16.86
C LYS A 43 3.56 12.39 15.83
N ASN A 44 2.97 11.23 16.13
CA ASN A 44 2.99 10.06 15.26
C ASN A 44 2.34 10.35 13.90
N GLN A 45 1.23 11.08 13.89
CA GLN A 45 0.59 11.53 12.66
C GLN A 45 1.50 12.45 11.85
N THR A 46 2.16 13.42 12.51
CA THR A 46 3.10 14.33 11.85
C THR A 46 4.28 13.58 11.24
N LEU A 47 4.81 12.60 11.97
CA LEU A 47 5.90 11.75 11.49
C LEU A 47 5.45 10.90 10.30
N CYS A 48 4.27 10.29 10.32
CA CYS A 48 3.74 9.56 9.16
C CYS A 48 3.59 10.47 7.92
N VAL A 49 3.07 11.69 8.09
CA VAL A 49 2.98 12.66 6.97
C VAL A 49 4.35 12.95 6.39
N ASN A 50 5.38 13.09 7.22
CA ASN A 50 6.74 13.32 6.74
C ASN A 50 7.33 12.08 6.06
N ASN A 51 7.10 10.89 6.62
CA ASN A 51 7.49 9.61 6.01
C ASN A 51 6.89 9.45 4.62
N LEU A 52 5.58 9.65 4.49
CA LEU A 52 4.88 9.56 3.20
C LEU A 52 5.34 10.64 2.21
N ARG A 53 5.67 11.85 2.65
CA ARG A 53 6.28 12.86 1.78
C ARG A 53 7.66 12.43 1.26
N ALA A 54 8.50 11.85 2.11
CA ALA A 54 9.79 11.32 1.70
C ALA A 54 9.62 10.15 0.71
N ILE A 55 8.71 9.22 1.00
CA ILE A 55 8.35 8.12 0.08
C ILE A 55 7.83 8.67 -1.25
N SER A 56 6.95 9.67 -1.22
CA SER A 56 6.44 10.32 -2.42
C SER A 56 7.57 10.90 -3.26
N GLN A 57 8.56 11.55 -2.65
CA GLN A 57 9.72 12.06 -3.39
C GLN A 57 10.59 10.93 -3.95
N GLY A 58 10.78 9.85 -3.21
CA GLY A 58 11.48 8.65 -3.67
C GLY A 58 10.79 7.99 -4.87
N LEU A 59 9.46 7.88 -4.83
CA LEU A 59 8.66 7.36 -5.95
C LEU A 59 8.79 8.23 -7.20
N GLN A 60 8.78 9.56 -7.05
CA GLN A 60 8.96 10.47 -8.19
C GLN A 60 10.38 10.38 -8.78
N GLN A 61 11.41 10.22 -7.94
CA GLN A 61 12.78 10.02 -8.41
C GLN A 61 12.93 8.68 -9.14
N TYR A 62 12.40 7.60 -8.57
CA TYR A 62 12.36 6.29 -9.21
C TYR A 62 11.64 6.38 -10.57
N TYR A 63 10.49 7.04 -10.64
CA TYR A 63 9.76 7.21 -11.90
C TYR A 63 10.56 7.99 -12.94
N ASN A 64 11.32 9.03 -12.54
CA ASN A 64 12.15 9.76 -13.48
C ASN A 64 13.28 8.90 -14.08
N ASP A 65 13.76 7.93 -13.32
CA ASP A 65 14.84 7.03 -13.75
C ASP A 65 14.33 5.83 -14.57
N TYR A 66 13.14 5.30 -14.23
CA TYR A 66 12.62 4.04 -14.77
C TYR A 66 11.32 4.17 -15.58
N MET A 67 10.69 5.35 -15.62
CA MET A 67 9.39 5.60 -16.27
C MET A 67 8.22 4.72 -15.76
N SER A 68 8.42 4.10 -14.59
CA SER A 68 7.47 3.27 -13.85
C SER A 68 7.67 3.52 -12.36
N PHE A 69 6.66 3.27 -11.53
CA PHE A 69 6.87 3.14 -10.09
C PHE A 69 7.33 1.72 -9.76
N PRO A 70 7.98 1.51 -8.60
CA PRO A 70 8.36 0.16 -8.14
C PRO A 70 7.19 -0.80 -8.14
N ASP A 71 7.43 -2.07 -8.41
CA ASP A 71 6.36 -3.06 -8.43
C ASP A 71 5.72 -3.23 -7.06
N ASP A 72 4.38 -3.27 -7.02
CA ASP A 72 3.66 -3.33 -5.76
C ASP A 72 3.51 -4.77 -5.27
N GLY A 73 4.09 -5.04 -4.11
CA GLY A 73 3.94 -6.31 -3.39
C GLY A 73 2.51 -6.86 -3.41
N TYR A 74 2.36 -8.17 -3.46
CA TYR A 74 1.17 -8.78 -2.88
C TYR A 74 1.35 -8.71 -1.36
N PRO A 75 0.36 -8.20 -0.61
CA PRO A 75 0.52 -7.96 0.81
C PRO A 75 0.70 -9.28 1.54
N ASP A 76 1.86 -9.41 2.17
CA ASP A 76 2.08 -10.07 3.46
C ASP A 76 1.01 -11.11 3.84
N ASP A 77 1.19 -12.34 3.35
CA ASP A 77 0.84 -13.49 4.14
C ASP A 77 2.11 -14.30 4.46
N GLY A 78 2.29 -14.59 5.73
CA GLY A 78 3.27 -15.57 6.22
C GLY A 78 2.95 -17.00 5.76
N TYR A 79 2.29 -17.19 4.62
CA TYR A 79 1.98 -18.47 3.98
C TYR A 79 2.87 -18.77 2.77
N LEU A 80 3.83 -17.90 2.47
CA LEU A 80 4.96 -18.27 1.66
C LEU A 80 5.92 -19.11 2.53
N GLY A 81 5.79 -20.43 2.43
CA GLY A 81 6.78 -21.36 2.99
C GLY A 81 8.20 -20.96 2.58
N GLU A 82 9.21 -21.50 3.25
CA GLU A 82 10.64 -21.11 3.26
C GLU A 82 11.33 -20.85 1.88
N ASN A 83 10.65 -21.04 0.75
CA ASN A 83 11.17 -21.02 -0.61
C ASN A 83 10.41 -20.14 -1.64
N LYS A 84 9.58 -19.14 -1.28
CA LYS A 84 9.13 -18.11 -2.24
C LYS A 84 9.67 -16.73 -1.85
N LYS A 85 10.76 -16.31 -2.51
CA LYS A 85 11.68 -15.22 -2.11
C LYS A 85 11.48 -13.88 -2.81
N ASP A 86 10.50 -13.74 -3.69
CA ASP A 86 10.75 -12.87 -4.86
C ASP A 86 9.94 -11.57 -4.93
N LYS A 87 9.47 -11.01 -3.79
CA LYS A 87 9.03 -9.61 -3.78
C LYS A 87 9.62 -8.83 -2.62
N TYR A 88 10.47 -7.86 -2.98
CA TYR A 88 11.08 -6.95 -2.03
C TYR A 88 10.05 -5.93 -1.55
N PRO A 89 10.05 -5.56 -0.25
CA PRO A 89 9.20 -4.47 0.21
C PRO A 89 9.61 -3.16 -0.47
N LEU A 90 8.72 -2.18 -0.49
CA LEU A 90 8.98 -0.87 -1.11
C LEU A 90 10.26 -0.20 -0.54
N SER A 91 10.59 -0.50 0.72
CA SER A 91 11.80 -0.04 1.40
C SER A 91 13.11 -0.54 0.78
N ALA A 92 13.08 -1.66 0.06
CA ALA A 92 14.22 -2.20 -0.66
C ALA A 92 14.31 -1.64 -2.08
N ASP A 93 13.18 -1.47 -2.78
CA ASP A 93 13.16 -0.88 -4.13
C ASP A 93 13.58 0.60 -4.11
N LEU A 94 13.19 1.33 -3.07
CA LEU A 94 13.53 2.74 -2.91
C LEU A 94 14.83 2.99 -2.13
N ALA A 95 15.64 1.97 -1.89
CA ALA A 95 16.85 2.08 -1.06
C ALA A 95 17.92 3.04 -1.62
N ASN A 96 17.95 3.27 -2.95
CA ASN A 96 18.85 4.26 -3.57
C ASN A 96 18.38 5.70 -3.37
N TYR A 97 17.10 5.90 -3.03
CA TYR A 97 16.47 7.22 -2.91
C TYR A 97 16.19 7.59 -1.44
N ILE A 98 16.02 6.59 -0.57
CA ILE A 98 15.69 6.75 0.85
C ILE A 98 16.62 5.86 1.68
N ASN A 99 17.60 6.48 2.33
CA ASN A 99 18.63 5.77 3.10
C ASN A 99 18.09 5.17 4.42
N ASP A 100 17.10 5.80 5.04
CA ASP A 100 16.54 5.36 6.32
C ASP A 100 15.29 4.50 6.10
N LYS A 101 15.43 3.18 6.27
CA LYS A 101 14.34 2.22 6.13
C LYS A 101 13.19 2.46 7.12
N SER A 102 13.45 3.09 8.27
CA SER A 102 12.39 3.41 9.24
C SER A 102 11.35 4.39 8.68
N THR A 103 11.69 5.10 7.60
CA THR A 103 10.73 5.91 6.81
C THR A 103 9.55 5.08 6.32
N PHE A 104 9.74 3.77 6.06
CA PHE A 104 8.69 2.86 5.59
C PHE A 104 7.86 2.22 6.70
N VAL A 105 8.09 2.63 7.95
CA VAL A 105 7.31 2.18 9.11
C VAL A 105 6.35 3.30 9.53
N CYS A 106 5.08 2.94 9.74
CA CYS A 106 4.10 3.86 10.30
C CYS A 106 4.26 3.91 11.83
N PRO A 107 4.34 5.10 12.46
CA PRO A 107 4.48 5.21 13.92
C PRO A 107 3.26 4.75 14.73
N GLU A 108 2.12 4.56 14.06
CA GLU A 108 0.90 3.97 14.63
C GLU A 108 0.72 2.50 14.23
N ASP A 109 1.67 1.92 13.49
CA ASP A 109 1.61 0.50 13.17
C ASP A 109 1.84 -0.35 14.42
N ASN A 110 1.07 -1.42 14.54
CA ASN A 110 1.19 -2.40 15.61
C ASN A 110 1.40 -3.82 15.06
N ASP A 111 1.42 -4.00 13.74
CA ASP A 111 1.73 -5.28 13.12
C ASP A 111 3.24 -5.50 13.09
N THR A 112 3.70 -6.44 13.92
CA THR A 112 5.13 -6.77 14.06
C THR A 112 5.76 -7.28 12.76
N THR A 113 4.99 -7.96 11.90
CA THR A 113 5.51 -8.49 10.64
C THR A 113 5.85 -7.34 9.71
N SER A 114 4.92 -6.42 9.52
CA SER A 114 5.12 -5.22 8.70
C SER A 114 6.25 -4.32 9.24
N ILE A 115 6.37 -4.19 10.57
CA ILE A 115 7.41 -3.37 11.22
C ILE A 115 8.80 -3.97 10.98
N ASN A 116 8.95 -5.28 11.19
CA ASN A 116 10.24 -5.96 11.03
C ASN A 116 10.70 -5.96 9.56
N ASN A 117 9.75 -5.97 8.61
CA ASN A 117 10.02 -5.94 7.18
C ASN A 117 10.08 -4.53 6.58
N PHE A 118 9.89 -3.48 7.38
CA PHE A 118 9.82 -2.08 6.90
C PHE A 118 8.77 -1.92 5.78
N ALA A 119 7.57 -2.45 6.01
CA ALA A 119 6.53 -2.61 5.00
C ALA A 119 5.15 -2.11 5.47
N SER A 120 5.10 -1.17 6.42
CA SER A 120 3.83 -0.66 6.99
C SER A 120 2.88 -0.09 5.93
N TYR A 121 3.42 0.43 4.84
CA TYR A 121 2.65 1.11 3.80
C TYR A 121 2.39 0.25 2.56
N ASP A 122 3.12 -0.85 2.39
CA ASP A 122 3.06 -1.73 1.21
C ASP A 122 1.64 -2.27 0.94
N PRO A 123 0.84 -2.67 1.95
CA PRO A 123 -0.55 -3.11 1.70
C PRO A 123 -1.49 -2.01 1.19
N TYR A 124 -1.03 -0.77 1.13
CA TYR A 124 -1.78 0.41 0.70
C TYR A 124 -1.13 1.10 -0.52
N TYR A 125 -0.13 0.46 -1.12
CA TYR A 125 0.61 0.95 -2.26
C TYR A 125 0.05 0.36 -3.57
N VAL A 126 0.01 1.19 -4.61
CA VAL A 126 -0.36 0.80 -5.98
C VAL A 126 0.77 1.20 -6.92
N ALA A 127 1.30 0.23 -7.63
CA ALA A 127 2.31 0.46 -8.65
C ALA A 127 1.67 1.06 -9.91
N ARG A 128 2.37 2.01 -10.53
CA ARG A 128 1.86 2.85 -11.60
C ARG A 128 2.92 2.92 -12.71
N LYS A 129 2.58 2.51 -13.94
CA LYS A 129 3.34 2.68 -15.19
C LYS A 129 2.60 3.51 -16.26
N GLY A 130 3.32 4.36 -16.98
CA GLY A 130 2.75 5.21 -18.06
C GLY A 130 2.65 6.69 -17.69
N SER A 131 2.06 7.52 -18.55
CA SER A 131 1.99 8.97 -18.34
C SER A 131 0.90 9.32 -17.33
N TYR A 132 1.31 9.83 -16.16
CA TYR A 132 0.40 10.19 -15.08
C TYR A 132 0.15 11.69 -15.01
N GLY A 133 -1.03 12.10 -15.50
CA GLY A 133 -1.49 13.49 -15.47
C GLY A 133 -2.55 13.79 -14.40
N SER A 134 -2.88 12.82 -13.53
CA SER A 134 -4.10 12.86 -12.72
C SER A 134 -3.86 12.61 -11.21
N ASP A 135 -4.79 13.05 -10.36
CA ASP A 135 -4.81 12.80 -8.91
C ASP A 135 -5.16 11.31 -8.62
N GLU A 136 -4.26 10.38 -8.97
CA GLU A 136 -4.34 8.96 -8.61
C GLU A 136 -3.60 8.68 -7.31
N LEU A 137 -4.17 7.82 -6.47
CA LEU A 137 -3.56 7.45 -5.20
C LEU A 137 -2.40 6.49 -5.50
N ALA A 138 -1.20 6.86 -5.04
CA ALA A 138 -0.01 6.04 -5.12
C ALA A 138 0.14 5.19 -3.85
N ILE A 139 0.10 5.82 -2.68
CA ILE A 139 0.21 5.12 -1.39
C ILE A 139 -0.67 5.78 -0.33
N GLY A 140 -1.24 4.97 0.57
CA GLY A 140 -2.09 5.43 1.67
C GLY A 140 -1.62 4.99 3.06
N CYS A 141 -2.10 5.66 4.10
CA CYS A 141 -1.95 5.22 5.48
C CYS A 141 -3.22 5.53 6.29
N PRO A 142 -4.09 4.54 6.52
CA PRO A 142 -5.36 4.71 7.24
C PRO A 142 -5.25 4.64 8.77
N ARG A 143 -4.06 4.40 9.34
CA ARG A 143 -3.82 4.18 10.79
C ARG A 143 -3.97 5.42 11.68
N HIS A 144 -4.48 6.54 11.15
CA HIS A 144 -4.50 7.82 11.87
C HIS A 144 -5.92 8.30 12.18
N ARG A 145 -6.03 9.09 13.26
CA ARG A 145 -7.30 9.63 13.76
C ARG A 145 -8.35 8.55 14.04
N GLY A 146 -7.90 7.40 14.52
CA GLY A 146 -8.76 6.25 14.85
C GLY A 146 -9.44 5.66 13.62
N GLY A 147 -8.72 5.48 12.52
CA GLY A 147 -9.24 4.91 11.27
C GLY A 147 -10.11 5.85 10.45
N LYS A 148 -10.32 7.10 10.88
CA LYS A 148 -11.23 8.05 10.21
C LYS A 148 -10.57 8.83 9.07
N SER A 149 -9.25 8.79 8.95
CA SER A 149 -8.55 9.54 7.91
C SER A 149 -7.32 8.79 7.42
N SER A 150 -7.09 8.90 6.12
CA SER A 150 -5.90 8.38 5.47
C SER A 150 -4.98 9.52 5.08
N THR A 151 -3.69 9.38 5.38
CA THR A 151 -2.66 10.22 4.75
C THR A 151 -2.27 9.53 3.45
N GLY A 152 -2.57 10.15 2.31
CA GLY A 152 -2.30 9.59 0.99
C GLY A 152 -1.33 10.44 0.20
N THR A 153 -0.46 9.80 -0.57
CA THR A 153 0.33 10.45 -1.61
C THR A 153 -0.26 10.12 -2.98
N PHE A 154 -0.14 11.06 -3.90
CA PHE A 154 -0.71 10.94 -5.24
C PHE A 154 0.40 10.92 -6.28
N THR A 155 0.09 10.40 -7.46
CA THR A 155 1.05 10.27 -8.58
C THR A 155 1.63 11.60 -9.05
N ASN A 156 0.98 12.73 -8.75
CA ASN A 156 1.51 14.09 -8.96
C ASN A 156 2.48 14.58 -7.85
N GLY A 157 2.87 13.72 -6.93
CA GLY A 157 3.78 14.04 -5.81
C GLY A 157 3.12 14.76 -4.64
N SER A 158 1.81 15.06 -4.70
CA SER A 158 1.12 15.71 -3.59
C SER A 158 0.84 14.72 -2.45
N THR A 159 0.89 15.20 -1.20
CA THR A 159 0.47 14.44 -0.02
C THR A 159 -0.72 15.13 0.61
N LYS A 160 -1.85 14.42 0.71
CA LYS A 160 -3.11 14.94 1.23
C LYS A 160 -3.63 14.05 2.36
N ILE A 161 -4.32 14.67 3.32
CA ILE A 161 -5.07 13.95 4.33
C ILE A 161 -6.52 13.94 3.90
N THR A 162 -7.12 12.76 3.82
CA THR A 162 -8.48 12.54 3.33
C THR A 162 -9.28 11.76 4.36
N SER A 163 -10.60 11.94 4.41
CA SER A 163 -11.47 11.10 5.25
C SER A 163 -11.62 9.73 4.60
N VAL A 164 -11.65 8.68 5.44
CA VAL A 164 -11.89 7.32 4.97
C VAL A 164 -13.39 7.11 4.73
N GLY A 165 -13.73 6.41 3.65
CA GLY A 165 -15.08 5.89 3.41
C GLY A 165 -15.22 4.51 4.05
N ALA A 166 -16.34 4.26 4.73
CA ALA A 166 -16.65 2.94 5.28
C ALA A 166 -16.76 1.90 4.15
N VAL A 167 -16.34 0.68 4.46
CA VAL A 167 -16.48 -0.49 3.60
C VAL A 167 -16.96 -1.64 4.48
N ASP A 168 -17.98 -2.34 4.01
CA ASP A 168 -18.55 -3.50 4.70
C ASP A 168 -18.26 -4.77 3.90
N ILE A 169 -17.83 -5.83 4.58
CA ILE A 169 -17.79 -7.19 4.02
C ILE A 169 -18.96 -7.96 4.61
N ASN A 170 -19.86 -8.45 3.75
CA ASN A 170 -21.02 -9.26 4.16
C ASN A 170 -21.84 -8.62 5.31
N GLY A 171 -21.95 -7.28 5.31
CA GLY A 171 -22.67 -6.50 6.32
C GLY A 171 -21.92 -6.21 7.61
N GLN A 172 -20.60 -6.43 7.65
CA GLN A 172 -19.73 -6.04 8.77
C GLN A 172 -18.71 -5.00 8.30
N GLU A 173 -18.69 -3.83 8.94
CA GLU A 173 -17.71 -2.78 8.65
C GLU A 173 -16.30 -3.28 8.96
N ILE A 174 -15.40 -3.16 7.99
CA ILE A 174 -14.01 -3.59 8.14
C ILE A 174 -13.13 -2.42 8.59
N PRO A 175 -12.15 -2.67 9.47
CA PRO A 175 -11.18 -1.64 9.83
C PRO A 175 -10.34 -1.28 8.60
N PRO A 176 -10.23 0.00 8.22
CA PRO A 176 -9.47 0.41 7.04
C PRO A 176 -7.97 0.17 7.21
N ASP A 177 -7.49 0.09 8.46
CA ASP A 177 -6.14 -0.31 8.85
C ASP A 177 -6.02 -1.78 9.29
N GLY A 178 -7.04 -2.59 9.01
CA GLY A 178 -7.04 -4.02 9.30
C GLY A 178 -5.89 -4.77 8.63
N ASN A 179 -5.57 -5.94 9.16
CA ASN A 179 -4.65 -6.85 8.47
C ASN A 179 -5.24 -7.30 7.13
N THR A 180 -4.41 -7.93 6.28
CA THR A 180 -4.83 -8.40 4.95
C THR A 180 -6.11 -9.24 5.01
N ALA A 181 -6.17 -10.24 5.91
CA ALA A 181 -7.33 -11.12 6.02
C ALA A 181 -8.64 -10.38 6.35
N GLN A 182 -8.60 -9.36 7.22
CA GLN A 182 -9.77 -8.55 7.56
C GLN A 182 -10.28 -7.69 6.40
N ARG A 183 -9.40 -7.39 5.43
CA ARG A 183 -9.70 -6.52 4.28
C ARG A 183 -9.96 -7.32 3.00
N THR A 184 -10.00 -8.65 3.06
CA THR A 184 -10.12 -9.54 1.90
C THR A 184 -11.47 -10.25 1.88
N ILE A 185 -12.07 -10.33 0.69
CA ILE A 185 -13.08 -11.33 0.34
C ILE A 185 -12.42 -12.42 -0.52
N SER A 186 -12.83 -13.68 -0.34
CA SER A 186 -12.15 -14.81 -0.99
C SER A 186 -13.07 -15.88 -1.56
N ASN A 187 -14.31 -15.96 -1.08
CA ASN A 187 -15.24 -17.01 -1.48
C ASN A 187 -16.25 -16.48 -2.48
N LYS A 188 -16.71 -17.35 -3.37
CA LYS A 188 -17.86 -17.06 -4.22
C LYS A 188 -19.04 -16.53 -3.41
N GLU A 189 -19.70 -15.51 -3.94
CA GLU A 189 -20.78 -14.72 -3.32
C GLU A 189 -20.36 -13.76 -2.19
N ASP A 190 -19.10 -13.78 -1.73
CA ASP A 190 -18.63 -12.72 -0.83
C ASP A 190 -18.75 -11.34 -1.52
N ASN A 191 -19.13 -10.34 -0.72
CA ASN A 191 -19.44 -9.01 -1.24
C ASN A 191 -18.87 -7.91 -0.33
N MET A 192 -18.12 -6.99 -0.95
CA MET A 192 -17.77 -5.70 -0.39
C MET A 192 -18.81 -4.65 -0.78
N THR A 193 -19.28 -3.87 0.17
CA THR A 193 -20.16 -2.71 -0.05
C THR A 193 -19.47 -1.44 0.43
N PHE A 194 -19.43 -0.41 -0.40
CA PHE A 194 -18.75 0.85 -0.11
C PHE A 194 -19.74 1.92 0.37
N ALA A 195 -19.24 2.93 1.07
CA ALA A 195 -20.05 4.01 1.65
C ALA A 195 -20.92 4.82 0.67
N ASP A 196 -20.65 4.73 -0.64
CA ASP A 196 -21.47 5.34 -1.71
C ASP A 196 -22.53 4.39 -2.28
N GLY A 197 -22.56 3.13 -1.84
CA GLY A 197 -23.42 2.07 -2.37
C GLY A 197 -22.79 1.24 -3.48
N SER A 198 -21.55 1.52 -3.90
CA SER A 198 -20.82 0.68 -4.84
C SER A 198 -20.57 -0.71 -4.26
N THR A 199 -20.46 -1.73 -5.11
CA THR A 199 -20.27 -3.12 -4.68
C THR A 199 -19.18 -3.82 -5.49
N VAL A 200 -18.45 -4.73 -4.82
CA VAL A 200 -17.56 -5.71 -5.45
C VAL A 200 -17.94 -7.08 -4.94
N LYS A 201 -18.33 -7.97 -5.85
CA LYS A 201 -18.78 -9.31 -5.51
C LYS A 201 -17.95 -10.36 -6.24
N ILE A 202 -17.52 -11.41 -5.55
CA ILE A 202 -16.89 -12.56 -6.20
C ILE A 202 -17.98 -13.42 -6.85
N THR A 203 -17.91 -13.61 -8.17
CA THR A 203 -18.84 -14.47 -8.92
C THR A 203 -18.22 -15.83 -9.28
N ASP A 204 -16.89 -15.91 -9.30
CA ASP A 204 -16.13 -17.12 -9.52
C ASP A 204 -14.80 -17.06 -8.74
N ASP A 205 -14.52 -18.09 -7.96
CA ASP A 205 -13.30 -18.27 -7.15
C ASP A 205 -12.45 -19.45 -7.66
N SER A 206 -12.61 -19.80 -8.93
CA SER A 206 -11.82 -20.81 -9.65
C SER A 206 -10.31 -20.56 -9.49
N GLY A 207 -9.67 -21.35 -8.61
CA GLY A 207 -8.27 -21.15 -8.21
C GLY A 207 -8.04 -21.47 -6.72
N GLY A 208 -9.10 -21.51 -5.91
CA GLY A 208 -9.08 -22.00 -4.52
C GLY A 208 -8.39 -21.07 -3.51
N SER A 209 -7.57 -20.12 -3.96
CA SER A 209 -6.95 -19.06 -3.15
C SER A 209 -7.29 -17.65 -3.68
N TYR A 210 -8.40 -17.50 -4.41
CA TYR A 210 -8.81 -16.19 -4.93
C TYR A 210 -8.99 -15.19 -3.77
N GLY A 211 -8.46 -13.99 -3.96
CA GLY A 211 -8.51 -12.93 -2.95
C GLY A 211 -8.68 -11.57 -3.61
N CYS A 212 -9.75 -10.88 -3.26
CA CYS A 212 -9.97 -9.47 -3.58
C CYS A 212 -9.91 -8.68 -2.27
N PHE A 213 -8.98 -7.75 -2.15
CA PHE A 213 -8.76 -7.01 -0.91
C PHE A 213 -8.83 -5.50 -1.09
N LEU A 214 -9.29 -4.82 -0.04
CA LEU A 214 -9.37 -3.37 0.00
C LEU A 214 -7.98 -2.74 0.19
N VAL A 215 -7.53 -1.99 -0.80
CA VAL A 215 -6.32 -1.16 -0.69
C VAL A 215 -6.66 0.13 0.05
N GLN A 216 -7.67 0.87 -0.40
CA GLN A 216 -8.07 2.12 0.25
C GLN A 216 -9.48 2.53 -0.18
N SER A 217 -10.22 3.22 0.69
CA SER A 217 -11.41 3.98 0.32
C SER A 217 -11.37 5.35 0.99
N VAL A 218 -11.20 6.41 0.20
CA VAL A 218 -10.99 7.77 0.70
C VAL A 218 -11.84 8.78 -0.05
N ARG A 219 -12.19 9.89 0.61
CA ARG A 219 -12.90 11.00 -0.04
C ARG A 219 -11.90 12.05 -0.53
N LEU A 220 -11.96 12.33 -1.82
CA LEU A 220 -11.21 13.42 -2.45
C LEU A 220 -11.72 14.78 -1.96
N SER A 221 -10.99 15.85 -2.30
CA SER A 221 -11.31 17.22 -1.85
C SER A 221 -12.66 17.74 -2.35
N ASP A 222 -13.16 17.20 -3.46
CA ASP A 222 -14.49 17.49 -4.02
C ASP A 222 -15.61 16.64 -3.41
N GLY A 223 -15.28 15.76 -2.45
CA GLY A 223 -16.22 14.84 -1.80
C GLY A 223 -16.39 13.49 -2.50
N THR A 224 -15.82 13.33 -3.70
CA THR A 224 -15.88 12.09 -4.47
C THR A 224 -15.26 10.93 -3.68
N LEU A 225 -16.00 9.82 -3.54
CA LEU A 225 -15.43 8.61 -2.97
C LEU A 225 -14.50 7.97 -4.00
N TYR A 226 -13.27 7.68 -3.57
CA TYR A 226 -12.25 7.01 -4.35
C TYR A 226 -11.84 5.73 -3.65
N SER A 227 -12.23 4.61 -4.24
CA SER A 227 -11.96 3.28 -3.71
C SER A 227 -11.06 2.49 -4.65
N ILE A 228 -10.17 1.68 -4.06
CA ILE A 228 -9.23 0.82 -4.77
C ILE A 228 -9.27 -0.55 -4.13
N VAL A 229 -9.50 -1.58 -4.94
CA VAL A 229 -9.35 -2.99 -4.55
C VAL A 229 -8.27 -3.64 -5.39
N LYS A 230 -7.65 -4.69 -4.87
CA LYS A 230 -6.63 -5.47 -5.58
C LYS A 230 -6.99 -6.94 -5.57
N VAL A 231 -6.84 -7.61 -6.71
CA VAL A 231 -7.11 -9.04 -6.88
C VAL A 231 -5.81 -9.83 -7.01
N GLN A 232 -5.76 -11.04 -6.44
CA GLN A 232 -4.50 -11.77 -6.22
C GLN A 232 -4.29 -12.99 -7.13
N ASP A 233 -5.36 -13.65 -7.54
CA ASP A 233 -5.28 -14.94 -8.22
C ASP A 233 -6.35 -15.04 -9.32
N SER A 234 -6.54 -16.22 -9.88
CA SER A 234 -7.56 -16.54 -10.86
C SER A 234 -8.94 -16.48 -10.24
N GLY A 235 -9.88 -15.84 -10.92
CA GLY A 235 -11.25 -15.66 -10.46
C GLY A 235 -11.94 -14.51 -11.18
N THR A 236 -13.19 -14.26 -10.78
CA THR A 236 -14.01 -13.19 -11.36
C THR A 236 -14.66 -12.36 -10.25
N ILE A 237 -14.55 -11.04 -10.39
CA ILE A 237 -15.37 -10.09 -9.64
C ILE A 237 -16.34 -9.35 -10.56
N ASP A 238 -17.56 -9.16 -10.05
CA ASP A 238 -18.56 -8.23 -10.56
C ASP A 238 -18.45 -6.91 -9.78
N VAL A 239 -18.31 -5.79 -10.49
CA VAL A 239 -18.06 -4.47 -9.90
C VAL A 239 -19.11 -3.49 -10.39
N ASN A 240 -19.91 -2.99 -9.45
CA ASN A 240 -20.95 -2.00 -9.72
C ASN A 240 -20.63 -0.72 -8.97
N VAL A 241 -20.24 0.32 -9.72
CA VAL A 241 -19.78 1.59 -9.16
C VAL A 241 -20.85 2.65 -9.29
N THR A 242 -21.18 3.28 -8.17
CA THR A 242 -22.16 4.36 -8.09
C THR A 242 -21.72 5.56 -8.92
N SER A 243 -22.67 6.20 -9.60
CA SER A 243 -22.41 7.39 -10.41
C SER A 243 -21.77 8.51 -9.59
N GLY A 244 -20.73 9.14 -10.14
CA GLY A 244 -19.96 10.20 -9.48
C GLY A 244 -18.75 9.70 -8.67
N SER A 245 -18.67 8.41 -8.34
CA SER A 245 -17.54 7.85 -7.61
C SER A 245 -16.35 7.50 -8.51
N LYS A 246 -15.14 7.54 -7.94
CA LYS A 246 -13.91 6.99 -8.54
C LYS A 246 -13.70 5.58 -8.01
N PHE A 247 -13.40 4.64 -8.89
CA PHE A 247 -13.07 3.29 -8.47
C PHE A 247 -11.95 2.71 -9.32
N GLU A 248 -11.07 1.93 -8.72
CA GLU A 248 -10.05 1.17 -9.43
C GLU A 248 -9.99 -0.28 -8.95
N VAL A 249 -9.88 -1.20 -9.89
CA VAL A 249 -9.50 -2.59 -9.63
C VAL A 249 -8.07 -2.77 -10.11
N VAL A 250 -7.16 -3.08 -9.18
CA VAL A 250 -5.78 -3.42 -9.49
C VAL A 250 -5.71 -4.94 -9.67
N ALA A 251 -5.64 -5.36 -10.92
CA ALA A 251 -5.40 -6.74 -11.30
C ALA A 251 -3.89 -6.99 -11.53
N PRO A 252 -3.45 -8.24 -11.63
CA PRO A 252 -2.04 -8.55 -11.89
C PRO A 252 -1.50 -7.88 -13.16
N SER A 253 -2.25 -7.91 -14.27
CA SER A 253 -1.82 -7.34 -15.56
C SER A 253 -2.46 -6.01 -15.95
N ALA A 254 -3.49 -5.54 -15.25
CA ALA A 254 -4.17 -4.28 -15.55
C ALA A 254 -4.60 -3.49 -14.31
N ILE A 255 -4.76 -2.17 -14.47
CA ILE A 255 -5.55 -1.34 -13.57
C ILE A 255 -6.80 -0.90 -14.31
N VAL A 256 -7.95 -1.26 -13.77
CA VAL A 256 -9.26 -0.97 -14.35
C VAL A 256 -9.88 0.19 -13.59
N GLY A 257 -9.80 1.40 -14.17
CA GLY A 257 -10.29 2.64 -13.59
C GLY A 257 -11.65 3.05 -14.17
N VAL A 258 -12.56 3.49 -13.31
CA VAL A 258 -13.92 3.87 -13.73
C VAL A 258 -14.47 5.10 -13.01
N ARG A 259 -15.53 5.66 -13.60
CA ARG A 259 -16.40 6.69 -13.03
C ARG A 259 -17.86 6.30 -13.24
N GLY A 260 -18.49 5.65 -12.25
CA GLY A 260 -19.89 5.25 -12.33
C GLY A 260 -20.20 4.25 -13.46
N THR A 261 -19.90 2.97 -13.22
CA THR A 261 -19.82 1.94 -14.27
C THR A 261 -20.15 0.57 -13.67
N HIS A 262 -20.77 -0.31 -14.47
CA HIS A 262 -20.95 -1.73 -14.13
C HIS A 262 -20.16 -2.60 -15.11
N PHE A 263 -19.25 -3.42 -14.60
CA PHE A 263 -18.32 -4.25 -15.36
C PHE A 263 -17.87 -5.46 -14.54
N THR A 264 -17.32 -6.47 -15.20
CA THR A 264 -16.59 -7.57 -14.55
C THR A 264 -15.11 -7.49 -14.84
N VAL A 265 -14.32 -8.04 -13.92
CA VAL A 265 -12.89 -8.29 -14.10
C VAL A 265 -12.65 -9.77 -13.87
N VAL A 266 -12.13 -10.44 -14.89
CA VAL A 266 -11.70 -11.83 -14.83
C VAL A 266 -10.19 -11.84 -14.82
N THR A 267 -9.60 -12.53 -13.85
CA THR A 267 -8.16 -12.79 -13.80
C THR A 267 -7.90 -14.27 -14.00
N SER A 268 -6.84 -14.60 -14.72
CA SER A 268 -6.41 -15.97 -14.96
C SER A 268 -4.89 -16.09 -14.95
N ASP A 269 -4.37 -17.05 -14.20
CA ASP A 269 -2.96 -17.47 -14.27
C ASP A 269 -2.79 -18.43 -15.44
N ASN A 270 -2.18 -17.95 -16.52
CA ASN A 270 -1.87 -18.76 -17.71
C ASN A 270 -0.52 -19.51 -17.58
N GLY A 271 0.07 -19.52 -16.38
CA GLY A 271 1.31 -20.20 -16.05
C GLY A 271 2.56 -19.37 -16.35
N SER A 272 3.73 -19.91 -15.98
CA SER A 272 4.99 -19.15 -15.87
C SER A 272 5.48 -18.44 -17.14
N ARG A 273 5.01 -18.85 -18.33
CA ARG A 273 5.45 -18.32 -19.63
C ARG A 273 4.46 -17.34 -20.28
N ALA A 274 3.23 -17.30 -19.79
CA ALA A 274 2.16 -16.44 -20.32
C ALA A 274 1.65 -15.45 -19.27
N GLY A 275 2.07 -15.61 -18.01
CA GLY A 275 1.76 -14.70 -16.93
C GLY A 275 0.28 -14.64 -16.59
N TYR A 276 -0.12 -13.53 -15.99
CA TYR A 276 -1.51 -13.28 -15.67
C TYR A 276 -2.20 -12.54 -16.80
N GLN A 277 -3.41 -12.96 -17.09
CA GLN A 277 -4.31 -12.26 -18.00
C GLN A 277 -5.44 -11.60 -17.20
N THR A 278 -5.83 -10.41 -17.62
CA THR A 278 -6.98 -9.69 -17.10
C THR A 278 -7.93 -9.42 -18.27
N ASP A 279 -9.14 -9.94 -18.17
CA ASP A 279 -10.23 -9.67 -19.10
C ASP A 279 -11.27 -8.78 -18.43
N VAL A 280 -11.69 -7.73 -19.13
CA VAL A 280 -12.70 -6.78 -18.64
C VAL A 280 -13.90 -6.80 -19.57
N GLU A 281 -15.10 -7.05 -19.02
CA GLU A 281 -16.37 -6.97 -19.75
C GLU A 281 -17.22 -5.83 -19.20
N LEU A 282 -17.68 -4.94 -20.09
CA LEU A 282 -18.45 -3.74 -19.74
C LEU A 282 -19.95 -3.96 -19.95
N PHE A 283 -20.75 -3.72 -18.92
CA PHE A 283 -22.22 -3.77 -19.00
C PHE A 283 -22.86 -2.39 -19.10
N SER A 284 -22.34 -1.39 -18.37
CA SER A 284 -22.82 0.00 -18.46
C SER A 284 -21.74 1.02 -18.09
N GLY A 285 -21.80 2.24 -18.67
CA GLY A 285 -20.86 3.33 -18.38
C GLY A 285 -19.62 3.30 -19.28
N ASN A 286 -18.46 3.68 -18.73
CA ASN A 286 -17.18 3.63 -19.44
C ASN A 286 -16.10 3.05 -18.52
N VAL A 287 -15.14 2.34 -19.10
CA VAL A 287 -13.98 1.79 -18.38
C VAL A 287 -12.69 2.25 -19.03
N CYS A 288 -11.74 2.64 -18.20
CA CYS A 288 -10.36 2.91 -18.61
C CYS A 288 -9.50 1.74 -18.11
N VAL A 289 -8.93 0.96 -19.03
CA VAL A 289 -8.04 -0.17 -18.71
C VAL A 289 -6.61 0.26 -19.00
N LEU A 290 -5.80 0.36 -17.95
CA LEU A 290 -4.36 0.58 -18.04
C LEU A 290 -3.67 -0.79 -18.02
N ASP A 291 -2.95 -1.12 -19.08
CA ASP A 291 -2.06 -2.27 -19.11
C ASP A 291 -0.83 -1.98 -18.23
N ARG A 292 -0.56 -2.83 -17.25
CA ARG A 292 0.51 -2.60 -16.25
C ARG A 292 1.90 -2.91 -16.79
N GLU A 293 1.99 -3.71 -17.85
CA GLU A 293 3.24 -4.10 -18.47
C GLU A 293 3.72 -3.03 -19.46
N THR A 294 2.81 -2.50 -20.27
CA THR A 294 3.14 -1.51 -21.30
C THR A 294 2.91 -0.06 -20.85
N GLY A 295 2.03 0.16 -19.87
CA GLY A 295 1.53 1.49 -19.51
C GLY A 295 0.54 2.07 -20.52
N GLU A 296 0.12 1.30 -21.53
CA GLU A 296 -0.89 1.73 -22.50
C GLU A 296 -2.29 1.73 -21.90
N THR A 297 -3.13 2.67 -22.34
CA THR A 297 -4.49 2.83 -21.83
C THR A 297 -5.51 2.60 -22.94
N THR A 298 -6.49 1.75 -22.69
CA THR A 298 -7.63 1.49 -23.57
C THR A 298 -8.93 1.93 -22.90
N ILE A 299 -9.82 2.60 -23.64
CA ILE A 299 -11.13 3.02 -23.13
C ILE A 299 -12.23 2.17 -23.76
N LEU A 300 -13.05 1.55 -22.93
CA LEU A 300 -14.27 0.83 -23.29
C LEU A 300 -15.50 1.70 -23.10
N THR A 301 -16.42 1.68 -24.07
CA THR A 301 -17.70 2.40 -24.03
C THR A 301 -18.84 1.46 -24.41
N THR A 302 -20.04 1.65 -23.86
CA THR A 302 -21.19 0.75 -24.08
C THR A 302 -21.75 0.74 -25.51
N SER A 303 -21.32 1.64 -26.39
CA SER A 303 -21.74 1.61 -27.81
C SER A 303 -21.19 0.42 -28.58
N THR A 304 -20.27 -0.33 -27.97
CA THR A 304 -19.63 -1.51 -28.51
C THR A 304 -19.61 -2.56 -27.40
N GLY A 305 -20.22 -3.73 -27.62
CA GLY A 305 -20.18 -4.87 -26.69
C GLY A 305 -18.78 -5.46 -26.56
N GLN A 306 -17.85 -4.68 -26.02
CA GLN A 306 -16.42 -4.89 -26.06
C GLN A 306 -15.92 -5.46 -24.75
N SER A 307 -15.10 -6.49 -24.88
CA SER A 307 -14.12 -6.88 -23.90
C SER A 307 -12.74 -6.34 -24.29
N VAL A 308 -11.87 -6.12 -23.31
CA VAL A 308 -10.43 -5.92 -23.51
C VAL A 308 -9.70 -6.95 -22.68
N THR A 309 -8.66 -7.52 -23.29
CA THR A 309 -7.75 -8.48 -22.69
C THR A 309 -6.39 -7.84 -22.56
N THR A 310 -5.83 -7.82 -21.36
CA THR A 310 -4.42 -7.45 -21.14
C THR A 310 -3.65 -8.67 -20.64
N THR A 311 -2.49 -8.90 -21.22
CA THR A 311 -1.59 -9.98 -20.79
C THR A 311 -0.37 -9.33 -20.17
N GLY A 312 -0.13 -9.62 -18.90
CA GLY A 312 1.10 -9.22 -18.22
C GLY A 312 1.95 -10.46 -18.04
N ASP A 313 3.23 -10.40 -18.43
CA ASP A 313 4.14 -11.47 -18.12
C ASP A 313 4.23 -11.66 -16.59
N THR A 314 4.59 -12.88 -16.17
CA THR A 314 4.80 -13.22 -14.76
C THR A 314 5.57 -12.14 -14.00
N PRO A 315 5.34 -11.98 -12.67
CA PRO A 315 5.89 -10.88 -11.89
C PRO A 315 7.35 -10.61 -12.26
N MET A 316 7.55 -9.49 -12.94
CA MET A 316 8.87 -8.93 -13.14
C MET A 316 9.48 -8.81 -11.75
N HIS A 317 10.69 -9.34 -11.58
CA HIS A 317 11.44 -9.09 -10.37
C HIS A 317 12.75 -8.43 -10.78
N SER A 318 12.96 -7.23 -10.26
CA SER A 318 14.23 -6.54 -10.33
C SER A 318 15.13 -7.06 -9.22
N HIS A 319 16.34 -7.51 -9.56
CA HIS A 319 17.38 -7.77 -8.58
C HIS A 319 18.69 -7.09 -8.99
N TYR A 320 19.50 -6.75 -7.98
CA TYR A 320 20.81 -6.16 -8.22
C TYR A 320 21.76 -7.18 -8.82
N HIS A 321 22.26 -6.88 -10.02
CA HIS A 321 23.39 -7.59 -10.58
C HIS A 321 24.67 -6.85 -10.20
N THR A 322 25.57 -7.54 -9.50
CA THR A 322 26.93 -7.07 -9.26
C THR A 322 27.85 -7.74 -10.25
N HIS A 323 28.42 -6.96 -11.16
CA HIS A 323 29.44 -7.43 -12.10
C HIS A 323 30.74 -7.73 -11.36
N ALA A 324 31.61 -8.55 -11.96
CA ALA A 324 32.91 -8.90 -11.38
C ALA A 324 33.83 -7.67 -11.18
N ASN A 325 33.58 -6.57 -11.91
CA ASN A 325 34.26 -5.28 -11.77
C ASN A 325 33.69 -4.39 -10.64
N GLY A 326 32.67 -4.87 -9.91
CA GLY A 326 31.99 -4.14 -8.83
C GLY A 326 30.89 -3.19 -9.27
N GLU A 327 30.62 -3.05 -10.58
CA GLU A 327 29.51 -2.25 -11.09
C GLU A 327 28.16 -2.93 -10.78
N LYS A 328 27.22 -2.14 -10.25
CA LYS A 328 25.86 -2.58 -9.99
C LYS A 328 24.93 -2.01 -11.03
N HIS A 329 24.11 -2.86 -11.63
CA HIS A 329 23.03 -2.43 -12.50
C HIS A 329 21.75 -3.24 -12.22
N ILE A 330 20.62 -2.67 -12.60
CA ILE A 330 19.30 -3.26 -12.46
C ILE A 330 18.76 -3.54 -13.87
N HIS A 331 18.14 -4.69 -14.05
CA HIS A 331 17.33 -4.96 -15.22
C HIS A 331 16.22 -5.96 -14.84
N GLU A 332 15.10 -5.87 -15.54
CA GLU A 332 13.92 -6.69 -15.29
C GLU A 332 14.10 -8.08 -15.93
N HIS A 333 13.68 -9.13 -15.22
CA HIS A 333 13.61 -10.48 -15.78
C HIS A 333 12.26 -11.15 -15.49
N PRO A 334 11.73 -11.92 -16.45
CA PRO A 334 10.58 -12.78 -16.21
C PRO A 334 10.87 -13.81 -15.12
N SER A 335 9.90 -14.09 -14.25
CA SER A 335 9.98 -15.15 -13.24
C SER A 335 9.82 -16.56 -13.87
N ILE A 336 10.77 -16.95 -14.72
CA ILE A 336 10.86 -18.31 -15.29
C ILE A 336 11.93 -19.15 -14.55
N ASN A 337 11.62 -20.44 -14.34
CA ASN A 337 12.63 -21.41 -13.91
C ASN A 337 13.80 -21.40 -14.93
N ASN A 338 15.03 -21.15 -14.44
CA ASN A 338 16.27 -20.95 -15.21
C ASN A 338 16.49 -19.56 -15.86
N ALA A 339 15.83 -18.48 -15.40
CA ALA A 339 16.23 -17.11 -15.74
C ALA A 339 17.63 -16.74 -15.21
N HIS A 340 18.13 -17.48 -14.21
CA HIS A 340 19.49 -17.32 -13.71
C HIS A 340 20.51 -18.02 -14.63
N HIS A 341 21.16 -17.20 -15.46
CA HIS A 341 22.33 -17.49 -16.28
C HIS A 341 22.10 -18.29 -17.57
N GLY A 342 21.92 -17.54 -18.67
CA GLY A 342 22.63 -17.93 -19.89
C GLY A 342 24.13 -17.89 -19.60
N LYS A 343 24.84 -19.01 -19.79
CA LYS A 343 26.31 -19.04 -19.71
C LYS A 343 26.88 -17.87 -20.52
N PRO A 344 27.82 -17.06 -19.99
CA PRO A 344 28.47 -16.05 -20.80
C PRO A 344 29.12 -16.77 -21.99
N ILE A 345 28.71 -16.41 -23.20
CA ILE A 345 29.44 -16.75 -24.41
C ILE A 345 30.79 -16.05 -24.23
N ALA A 346 31.85 -16.84 -24.13
CA ALA A 346 33.21 -16.33 -24.09
C ALA A 346 33.38 -15.35 -25.26
N GLY A 347 33.83 -14.13 -24.94
CA GLY A 347 34.17 -13.14 -25.94
C GLY A 347 35.05 -13.79 -27.00
N THR A 348 34.66 -13.61 -28.25
CA THR A 348 35.48 -13.90 -29.41
C THR A 348 36.84 -13.27 -29.18
N GLY A 349 37.88 -14.11 -29.15
CA GLY A 349 39.24 -13.67 -28.87
C GLY A 349 39.73 -12.71 -29.94
N ASP A 350 40.25 -11.58 -29.50
CA ASP A 350 41.23 -10.82 -30.27
C ASP A 350 42.60 -11.47 -29.99
N GLU A 351 43.05 -12.27 -30.96
CA GLU A 351 44.44 -12.67 -31.08
C GLU A 351 45.26 -11.43 -31.46
N GLU A 352 46.10 -10.93 -30.56
CA GLU A 352 47.30 -10.19 -30.95
C GLU A 352 48.52 -10.85 -30.30
N SER A 353 49.24 -11.58 -31.15
CA SER A 353 50.59 -12.07 -30.95
C SER A 353 51.59 -10.92 -30.87
N TYR A 354 52.51 -10.97 -29.92
CA TYR A 354 53.85 -10.41 -30.12
C TYR A 354 54.88 -11.36 -29.51
N ASP A 355 55.92 -11.63 -30.31
CA ASP A 355 57.12 -12.41 -30.02
C ASP A 355 57.86 -11.98 -28.74
#